data_AF-A0A969BGN7-F1
#
_entry.id   AF-A0A969BGN7-F1
#
_cell.length_a   1.000
_cell.length_b   1.000
_cell.length_c   1.000
_cell.angle_alpha   90.00
_cell.angle_beta   90.00
_cell.angle_gamma   90.00
#
_symmetry.space_group_name_H-M   'P 1'
#
loop_
_entity.id
_entity.type
_entity.pdbx_description
1 polymer ?
#
loop_
_entity_poly.entity_id
_entity_poly.type
_entity_poly.pdbx_seq_one_letter_code
_entity_poly.pdbx_strand_id
1 'polypeptide(L)' 'MKFSEIQQLANFYGFDLKDVSNIYPYSERKGQTIGISDRRTGYDVATYSKSNPKLAEYFQRFKLN' A
#
# COMPACT_ATOMS: atom_id res chain seq x y z
N MET A 1 -7.63 -5.65 9.29
CA MET A 1 -8.29 -5.18 8.05
C MET A 1 -7.95 -6.16 6.93
N LYS A 2 -8.94 -6.64 6.19
CA LYS A 2 -8.73 -7.48 5.00
C LYS A 2 -8.13 -6.64 3.88
N PHE A 3 -7.37 -7.25 2.98
CA PHE A 3 -6.74 -6.54 1.86
C PHE A 3 -7.76 -5.82 0.95
N SER A 4 -8.96 -6.38 0.78
CA SER A 4 -10.05 -5.76 0.03
C SER A 4 -10.51 -4.42 0.62
N GLU A 5 -10.55 -4.31 1.96
CA GLU A 5 -10.91 -3.07 2.65
C GLU A 5 -9.83 -2.00 2.49
N ILE A 6 -8.55 -2.42 2.53
CA ILE A 6 -7.40 -1.54 2.25
C ILE A 6 -7.50 -0.99 0.82
N GLN A 7 -7.85 -1.83 -0.15
CA GLN A 7 -7.96 -1.43 -1.55
C GLN A 7 -9.13 -0.45 -1.78
N GLN A 8 -10.26 -0.64 -1.09
CA GLN A 8 -11.36 0.32 -1.13
C GLN A 8 -10.96 1.68 -0.55
N LEU A 9 -10.25 1.70 0.58
CA LEU A 9 -9.76 2.95 1.17
C LEU A 9 -8.72 3.65 0.29
N ALA A 10 -7.76 2.90 -0.27
CA ALA A 10 -6.79 3.44 -1.20
C ALA A 10 -7.49 4.14 -2.37
N ASN A 11 -8.47 3.46 -2.99
CA ASN A 11 -9.26 4.05 -4.07
C ASN A 11 -10.01 5.31 -3.64
N PHE A 12 -10.64 5.30 -2.46
CA PHE A 12 -11.36 6.45 -1.92
C PHE A 12 -10.46 7.68 -1.74
N TYR A 13 -9.24 7.49 -1.23
CA TYR A 13 -8.29 8.59 -1.02
C TYR A 13 -7.49 8.99 -2.28
N GLY A 14 -7.61 8.22 -3.37
CA GLY A 14 -6.93 8.49 -4.64
C GLY A 14 -5.53 7.87 -4.74
N PHE A 15 -5.30 6.74 -4.07
CA PHE A 15 -4.06 5.97 -4.18
C PHE A 15 -4.27 4.70 -4.99
N ASP A 16 -3.24 4.31 -5.73
CA ASP A 16 -3.16 3.02 -6.42
C ASP A 16 -2.27 2.05 -5.64
N LEU A 17 -2.67 0.78 -5.60
CA LEU A 17 -1.89 -0.30 -5.02
C LEU A 17 -1.31 -1.15 -6.15
N LYS A 18 0.02 -1.24 -6.24
CA LYS A 18 0.73 -1.94 -7.31
C LYS A 18 1.59 -3.06 -6.73
N ASP A 19 1.65 -4.19 -7.42
CA ASP A 19 2.65 -5.20 -7.11
C ASP A 19 4.02 -4.74 -7.63
N VAL A 20 4.95 -4.54 -6.72
CA VAL A 20 6.32 -4.08 -7.00
C VAL A 20 7.35 -5.11 -6.55
N SER A 21 6.94 -6.36 -6.39
CA SER A 21 7.83 -7.45 -5.94
C SER A 21 9.06 -7.61 -6.82
N ASN A 22 8.94 -7.36 -8.13
CA ASN A 22 10.05 -7.43 -9.09
C ASN A 22 11.05 -6.25 -8.95
N ILE A 23 10.60 -5.12 -8.40
CA ILE A 23 11.43 -3.93 -8.16
C ILE A 23 12.17 -4.06 -6.83
N TYR A 24 11.56 -4.72 -5.85
CA TYR A 24 12.13 -4.98 -4.53
C TYR A 24 12.27 -6.48 -4.24
N PRO A 25 13.03 -7.23 -5.08
CA PRO A 25 13.12 -8.69 -4.99
C PRO A 25 13.81 -9.17 -3.70
N TYR A 26 14.60 -8.31 -3.05
CA TYR A 26 15.36 -8.60 -1.84
C TYR A 26 14.75 -7.99 -0.57
N SER A 27 13.51 -7.50 -0.62
CA SER A 27 12.87 -7.04 0.61
C SER A 27 12.86 -8.24 1.57
N GLU A 28 13.46 -8.10 2.75
CA GLU A 28 13.58 -9.14 3.80
C GLU A 28 12.21 -9.70 4.27
N ARG A 29 11.13 -9.19 3.69
CA ARG A 29 9.74 -9.53 3.95
C ARG A 29 9.31 -10.60 2.94
N LYS A 30 9.44 -11.88 3.30
CA LYS A 30 8.89 -13.02 2.54
C LYS A 30 7.42 -12.72 2.14
N GLY A 31 7.13 -12.48 0.86
CA GLY A 31 5.79 -12.23 0.34
C GLY A 31 5.69 -11.15 -0.74
N GLN A 32 4.49 -11.01 -1.34
CA GLN A 32 4.18 -9.98 -2.34
C GLN A 32 4.41 -8.57 -1.75
N THR A 33 5.16 -7.72 -2.44
CA THR A 33 5.39 -6.33 -2.03
C THR A 33 4.43 -5.40 -2.77
N ILE A 34 3.73 -4.56 -2.02
CA ILE A 34 2.74 -3.61 -2.50
C ILE A 34 3.31 -2.20 -2.40
N GLY A 35 3.42 -1.53 -3.55
CA GLY A 35 3.67 -0.10 -3.65
C GLY A 35 2.35 0.66 -3.56
N ILE A 36 2.39 1.81 -2.89
CA ILE A 36 1.31 2.78 -2.83
C ILE A 36 1.75 3.98 -3.67
N SER A 37 1.00 4.32 -4.71
CA SER A 37 1.24 5.52 -5.54
C SER A 37 0.10 6.51 -5.37
N ASP A 38 0.40 7.80 -5.21
CA ASP A 38 -0.60 8.86 -5.26
C ASP A 38 -0.98 9.15 -6.71
N ARG A 39 -2.26 8.95 -7.05
CA ARG A 39 -2.75 9.16 -8.43
C ARG A 39 -2.70 10.62 -8.87
N ARG A 40 -2.76 11.57 -7.92
CA ARG A 40 -2.78 13.01 -8.22
C ARG A 40 -1.42 13.49 -8.69
N THR A 41 -0.35 12.91 -8.14
CA THR A 41 1.02 13.33 -8.40
C THR A 41 1.83 12.33 -9.22
N GLY A 42 1.37 11.08 -9.28
CA GLY A 42 2.08 9.97 -9.92
C GLY A 42 3.24 9.40 -9.09
N TYR A 43 3.51 9.95 -7.90
CA TYR A 43 4.64 9.52 -7.08
C TYR A 43 4.32 8.31 -6.21
N ASP A 44 5.31 7.44 -6.03
CA ASP A 44 5.26 6.37 -5.03
C ASP A 44 5.47 6.96 -3.63
N VAL A 45 4.51 6.72 -2.74
CA VAL A 45 4.49 7.31 -1.39
C VAL A 45 4.97 6.34 -0.32
N ALA A 46 4.81 5.03 -0.53
CA ALA A 46 5.29 4.00 0.39
C ALA A 46 5.33 2.60 -0.25
N THR A 47 6.13 1.70 0.32
CA THR A 47 6.14 0.28 -0.03
C THR A 47 6.02 -0.61 1.22
N TYR A 48 5.10 -1.57 1.17
CA TYR A 48 4.86 -2.51 2.26
C TYR A 48 4.81 -3.94 1.73
N SER A 49 5.21 -4.91 2.54
CA SER A 49 4.83 -6.29 2.23
C SER A 49 3.33 -6.44 2.45
N LYS A 50 2.64 -7.19 1.60
CA LYS A 50 1.20 -7.46 1.71
C LYS A 50 0.80 -8.09 3.05
N SER A 51 1.71 -8.86 3.65
CA SER A 51 1.51 -9.46 4.98
C SER A 51 1.86 -8.52 6.14
N ASN A 52 2.37 -7.32 5.86
CA ASN A 52 2.77 -6.37 6.89
C ASN A 52 1.55 -5.65 7.47
N PRO A 53 1.31 -5.73 8.80
CA PRO A 53 0.19 -5.04 9.44
C PRO A 53 0.23 -3.51 9.27
N LYS A 54 1.42 -2.92 9.07
CA LYS A 54 1.59 -1.47 8.85
C LYS A 54 0.90 -0.94 7.59
N LEU A 55 0.64 -1.80 6.60
CA LEU A 55 -0.13 -1.40 5.40
C LEU A 55 -1.56 -0.97 5.77
N ALA A 56 -2.18 -1.66 6.72
CA ALA A 56 -3.51 -1.30 7.21
C ALA A 56 -3.47 0.00 8.05
N GLU A 57 -2.43 0.19 8.86
CA GLU A 57 -2.25 1.40 9.68
C GLU A 57 -2.10 2.66 8.82
N TYR A 58 -1.42 2.57 7.67
CA TYR A 58 -1.21 3.70 6.76
C TYR A 58 -2.54 4.39 6.40
N PHE A 59 -3.52 3.61 5.93
CA PHE A 59 -4.83 4.15 5.51
C PHE A 59 -5.76 4.50 6.67
N GLN A 60 -5.60 3.88 7.84
CA GLN A 60 -6.38 4.25 9.02
C GLN A 60 -6.08 5.68 9.50
N ARG A 61 -4.84 6.16 9.35
CA ARG A 61 -4.47 7.53 9.73
C ARG A 61 -5.23 8.59 8.93
N PHE A 62 -5.63 8.29 7.69
CA PHE A 62 -6.45 9.20 6.87
C PHE A 62 -7.92 9.25 7.30
N LYS A 63 -8.40 8.31 8.13
CA LYS A 63 -9.76 8.37 8.70
C LYS A 63 -9.87 9.28 9.91
N LEU A 64 -8.76 9.55 10.59
CA LEU A 64 -8.73 10.30 11.86
C LEU A 64 -8.42 11.79 11.68
N ASN A 65 -8.21 12.22 10.44
CA ASN A 65 -8.08 13.61 10.01
C ASN A 65 -9.29 14.00 9.16
#